data_AF-A0A7W6HYG5-F1
#
_entry.id   AF-A0A7W6HYG5-F1
#
_cell.length_a   1.000
_cell.length_b   1.000
_cell.length_c   1.000
_cell.angle_alpha   90.00
_cell.angle_beta   90.00
_cell.angle_gamma   90.00
#
_symmetry.space_group_name_H-M   'P 1'
#
loop_
_entity.id
_entity.type
_entity.pdbx_description
1 polymer ?
#
loop_
_entity_poly.entity_id
_entity_poly.type
_entity_poly.pdbx_seq_one_letter_code
_entity_poly.pdbx_strand_id
1 'polypeptide(L)'
;MKKKLLIYILVLIFLFFVGCTNEMEMLEDNSTLKAGNERLFMPDSLRDLIEYDRNSMDQYSIRKLENILELLYTFPETNKMLNSLVKDGLKVKMEITGGSSSLGEAWYDPIYPPKIGFLREDCITMENVLHELLHHYAMYNYVPYRDGVIPACEEYEVRVLTDVIMQKYCANCDFKYQGMSPDEGLFYQPYIDWINNLINTSSFDKFLFGIEFKKYGTFCIRRLVTNDRPISDVLNENDFNYYIPLLLETFLFDFKR
;
A
#
# COMPACT_ATOMS: atom_id res chain seq x y z
N MET A 1 70.36 -1.84 -24.25
CA MET A 1 69.10 -1.05 -24.31
C MET A 1 67.89 -1.65 -23.57
N LYS A 2 67.95 -2.85 -22.96
CA LYS A 2 66.78 -3.46 -22.28
C LYS A 2 66.60 -3.10 -20.78
N LYS A 3 67.64 -2.63 -20.08
CA LYS A 3 67.55 -2.30 -18.63
C LYS A 3 66.96 -0.92 -18.32
N LYS A 4 67.14 0.09 -19.19
CA LYS A 4 66.54 1.43 -18.99
C LYS A 4 65.03 1.46 -19.25
N LEU A 5 64.54 0.61 -20.17
CA LEU A 5 63.11 0.48 -20.47
C LEU A 5 62.33 -0.15 -19.29
N LEU A 6 62.94 -1.13 -18.60
CA LEU A 6 62.31 -1.79 -17.44
C LEU A 6 62.15 -0.84 -16.25
N ILE A 7 63.12 0.05 -16.01
CA ILE A 7 63.05 1.06 -14.95
C ILE A 7 61.94 2.09 -15.24
N TYR A 8 61.79 2.52 -16.49
CA TYR A 8 60.70 3.43 -16.87
C TYR A 8 59.32 2.79 -16.74
N ILE A 9 59.17 1.50 -17.07
CA ILE A 9 57.92 0.75 -16.88
C ILE A 9 57.59 0.58 -15.39
N LEU A 10 58.58 0.26 -14.54
CA LEU A 10 58.39 0.13 -13.10
C LEU A 10 58.02 1.46 -12.42
N VAL A 11 58.62 2.59 -12.83
CA VAL A 11 58.27 3.93 -12.33
C VAL A 11 56.85 4.33 -12.77
N LEU A 12 56.42 3.97 -13.98
CA LEU A 12 55.06 4.22 -14.47
C LEU A 12 54.01 3.39 -13.70
N ILE A 13 54.31 2.12 -13.39
CA ILE A 13 53.43 1.27 -12.58
C ILE A 13 53.36 1.78 -11.13
N PHE A 14 54.47 2.22 -10.54
CA PHE A 14 54.47 2.75 -9.17
C PHE A 14 53.71 4.07 -9.04
N LEU A 15 53.75 4.94 -10.06
CA LEU A 15 52.95 6.17 -10.10
C LEU A 15 51.44 5.90 -10.27
N PHE A 16 51.05 4.79 -10.88
CA PHE A 16 49.64 4.38 -10.97
C PHE A 16 49.05 3.88 -9.65
N PHE A 17 49.88 3.37 -8.72
CA PHE A 17 49.39 2.83 -7.43
C PHE A 17 49.43 3.82 -6.26
N VAL A 18 50.09 4.98 -6.40
CA VAL A 18 50.16 6.01 -5.33
C VAL A 18 49.12 7.12 -5.51
N GLY A 19 48.39 7.14 -6.63
CA GLY A 19 47.36 8.15 -6.94
C GLY A 19 45.90 7.76 -6.68
N CYS A 20 45.61 6.54 -6.20
CA CYS A 20 44.25 6.09 -5.91
C CYS A 20 44.04 5.89 -4.40
N THR A 21 44.15 6.96 -3.62
CA THR A 21 43.41 7.06 -2.36
C THR A 21 42.04 7.61 -2.70
N ASN A 22 41.12 6.72 -3.11
CA ASN A 22 39.71 7.04 -3.00
C ASN A 22 39.20 6.43 -1.70
N GLU A 23 38.58 7.30 -0.93
CA GLU A 23 37.84 7.02 0.29
C GLU A 23 36.90 5.84 0.04
N MET A 24 37.07 4.81 0.87
CA MET A 24 36.12 3.71 0.97
C MET A 24 34.89 4.24 1.71
N GLU A 25 34.02 4.91 0.98
CA GLU A 25 32.65 5.18 1.45
C GLU A 25 31.86 3.88 1.27
N MET A 26 31.20 3.43 2.34
CA MET A 26 30.36 2.24 2.31
C MET A 26 29.27 2.40 1.25
N LEU A 27 29.31 1.57 0.22
CA LEU A 27 28.17 1.38 -0.68
C LEU A 27 27.09 0.63 0.09
N GLU A 28 26.18 1.37 0.72
CA GLU A 28 24.81 0.89 0.86
C GLU A 28 24.21 0.78 -0.55
N ASP A 29 23.66 -0.39 -0.84
CA ASP A 29 23.12 -0.78 -2.14
C ASP A 29 21.82 -0.01 -2.42
N ASN A 30 21.93 1.28 -2.75
CA ASN A 30 20.85 2.08 -3.33
C ASN A 30 20.84 1.91 -4.85
N SER A 31 20.57 0.70 -5.30
CA SER A 31 20.40 0.38 -6.72
C SER A 31 18.93 0.13 -7.07
N THR A 32 18.10 1.16 -6.97
CA THR A 32 16.95 1.40 -7.85
C THR A 32 16.29 2.74 -7.51
N LEU A 33 16.80 3.84 -8.09
CA LEU A 33 16.03 5.06 -8.38
C LEU A 33 16.88 5.96 -9.28
N LYS A 34 17.03 5.54 -10.54
CA LYS A 34 17.38 6.44 -11.64
C LYS A 34 16.19 6.54 -12.59
N ALA A 35 15.20 7.30 -12.14
CA ALA A 35 14.20 7.93 -12.99
C ALA A 35 13.98 9.35 -12.43
N GLY A 36 14.04 10.33 -13.33
CA GLY A 36 13.98 11.79 -13.13
C GLY A 36 13.71 12.35 -11.74
N ASN A 37 14.65 13.18 -11.25
CA ASN A 37 14.45 14.14 -10.16
C ASN A 37 13.45 15.25 -10.55
N GLU A 38 12.21 14.90 -10.86
CA GLU A 38 11.10 15.80 -10.55
C GLU A 38 10.79 15.54 -9.08
N ARG A 39 10.98 16.55 -8.21
CA ARG A 39 10.39 16.49 -6.88
C ARG A 39 8.90 16.28 -7.11
N LEU A 40 8.41 15.08 -6.81
CA LEU A 40 6.99 14.89 -6.58
C LEU A 40 6.60 15.92 -5.52
N PHE A 41 5.65 16.76 -5.86
CA PHE A 41 5.13 17.78 -4.94
C PHE A 41 3.70 17.39 -4.64
N MET A 42 3.44 17.04 -3.38
CA MET A 42 2.09 16.91 -2.86
C MET A 42 1.33 18.21 -3.10
N PRO A 43 0.19 18.22 -3.81
CA PRO A 43 -0.62 19.43 -3.94
C PRO A 43 -1.06 19.92 -2.55
N ASP A 44 -1.07 21.23 -2.32
CA ASP A 44 -1.48 21.81 -1.03
C ASP A 44 -2.88 21.35 -0.60
N SER A 45 -3.78 21.17 -1.56
CA SER A 45 -5.13 20.65 -1.32
C SER A 45 -5.14 19.23 -0.75
N LEU A 46 -4.14 18.42 -1.07
CA LEU A 46 -3.98 17.09 -0.49
C LEU A 46 -3.38 17.18 0.91
N ARG A 47 -2.49 18.13 1.18
CA ARG A 47 -1.96 18.37 2.53
C ARG A 47 -3.08 18.79 3.49
N ASP A 48 -4.04 19.56 3.00
CA ASP A 48 -5.20 20.01 3.76
C ASP A 48 -6.19 18.89 4.13
N LEU A 49 -6.07 17.73 3.47
CA LEU A 49 -6.86 16.52 3.77
C LEU A 49 -6.44 15.89 5.10
N ILE A 50 -5.20 16.06 5.53
CA ILE A 50 -4.62 15.25 6.61
C ILE A 50 -4.20 16.11 7.79
N GLU A 51 -4.68 15.73 8.96
CA GLU A 51 -4.26 16.30 10.23
C GLU A 51 -3.31 15.33 10.95
N TYR A 52 -2.04 15.70 11.09
CA TYR A 52 -1.07 14.87 11.81
C TYR A 52 -1.14 15.12 13.32
N ASP A 53 -1.25 14.05 14.12
CA ASP A 53 -1.08 14.16 15.57
C ASP A 53 0.38 14.46 15.93
N ARG A 54 0.67 15.73 16.19
CA ARG A 54 2.01 16.20 16.55
C ARG A 54 2.51 15.68 17.90
N ASN A 55 1.65 15.07 18.72
CA ASN A 55 2.08 14.47 19.99
C ASN A 55 2.64 13.06 19.79
N SER A 56 2.17 12.34 18.77
CA SER A 56 2.59 10.96 18.53
C SER A 56 3.46 10.78 17.28
N MET A 57 3.40 11.72 16.34
CA MET A 57 4.19 11.68 15.11
C MET A 57 5.29 12.73 15.13
N ASP A 58 6.53 12.27 15.02
CA ASP A 58 7.68 13.15 14.82
C ASP A 58 7.80 13.62 13.36
N GLN A 59 8.76 14.52 13.09
CA GLN A 59 8.96 15.05 11.74
C GLN A 59 9.36 13.97 10.73
N TYR A 60 10.05 12.92 11.17
CA TYR A 60 10.47 11.83 10.30
C TYR A 60 9.26 11.00 9.84
N SER A 61 8.41 10.59 10.78
CA SER A 61 7.16 9.85 10.52
C SER A 61 6.23 10.62 9.59
N ILE A 62 6.08 11.93 9.82
CA ILE A 62 5.25 12.79 8.98
C ILE A 62 5.81 12.86 7.55
N ARG A 63 7.12 13.06 7.38
CA ARG A 63 7.75 13.08 6.04
C ARG A 63 7.63 11.73 5.33
N LYS A 64 7.81 10.63 6.05
CA LYS A 64 7.64 9.28 5.50
C LYS A 64 6.23 9.10 4.93
N LEU A 65 5.23 9.55 5.69
CA LEU A 65 3.83 9.49 5.28
C LEU A 65 3.53 10.44 4.11
N GLU A 66 4.00 11.70 4.14
CA GLU A 66 3.89 12.64 3.01
C GLU A 66 4.49 12.06 1.72
N ASN A 67 5.67 11.45 1.78
CA ASN A 67 6.29 10.80 0.61
C ASN A 67 5.44 9.64 0.06
N ILE A 68 4.83 8.84 0.94
CA ILE A 68 3.92 7.76 0.53
C ILE A 68 2.69 8.34 -0.17
N LEU A 69 2.08 9.38 0.40
CA LEU A 69 0.92 10.05 -0.20
C LEU A 69 1.25 10.68 -1.54
N GLU A 70 2.44 11.29 -1.66
CA GLU A 70 2.93 11.83 -2.94
C GLU A 70 3.02 10.73 -3.99
N LEU A 71 3.57 9.57 -3.65
CA LEU A 71 3.65 8.45 -4.60
C LEU A 71 2.27 7.89 -4.92
N LEU A 72 1.42 7.65 -3.91
CA LEU A 72 0.04 7.22 -4.12
C LEU A 72 -0.71 8.21 -4.99
N TYR A 73 -0.50 9.52 -4.86
CA TYR A 73 -1.16 10.52 -5.70
C TYR A 73 -0.76 10.43 -7.18
N THR A 74 0.35 9.76 -7.52
CA THR A 74 0.74 9.53 -8.92
C THR A 74 -0.04 8.41 -9.61
N PHE A 75 -0.66 7.49 -8.86
CA PHE A 75 -1.42 6.42 -9.48
C PHE A 75 -2.82 6.92 -9.87
N PRO A 76 -3.29 6.68 -11.10
CA PRO A 76 -4.57 7.21 -11.59
C PRO A 76 -5.77 6.95 -10.67
N GLU A 77 -5.93 5.74 -10.15
CA GLU A 77 -7.09 5.36 -9.34
C GLU A 77 -7.07 6.03 -7.95
N THR A 78 -5.91 6.02 -7.28
CA THR A 78 -5.72 6.69 -5.98
C THR A 78 -5.74 8.21 -6.12
N ASN A 79 -5.24 8.77 -7.23
CA ASN A 79 -5.36 10.19 -7.54
C ASN A 79 -6.83 10.63 -7.59
N LYS A 80 -7.68 9.88 -8.30
CA LYS A 80 -9.13 10.14 -8.37
C LYS A 80 -9.80 10.02 -7.00
N MET A 81 -9.46 8.98 -6.24
CA MET A 81 -9.95 8.78 -4.87
C MET A 81 -9.59 9.99 -3.97
N LEU A 82 -8.31 10.35 -3.90
CA LEU A 82 -7.82 11.44 -3.06
C LEU A 82 -8.41 12.79 -3.47
N ASN A 83 -8.52 13.07 -4.76
CA ASN A 83 -9.17 14.29 -5.25
C ASN A 83 -10.67 14.33 -4.91
N SER A 84 -11.36 13.19 -4.89
CA SER A 84 -12.76 13.12 -4.42
C SER A 84 -12.86 13.49 -2.94
N LEU A 85 -12.00 12.92 -2.09
CA LEU A 85 -11.98 13.22 -0.66
C LEU A 85 -11.70 14.71 -0.39
N VAL A 86 -10.74 15.29 -1.12
CA VAL A 86 -10.42 16.72 -1.06
C VAL A 86 -11.60 17.59 -1.46
N LYS A 87 -12.24 17.26 -2.59
CA LYS A 87 -13.39 18.02 -3.12
C LYS A 87 -14.55 18.07 -2.12
N ASP A 88 -14.77 16.98 -1.40
CA ASP A 88 -15.86 16.85 -0.44
C ASP A 88 -15.45 17.30 0.99
N GLY A 89 -14.21 17.75 1.18
CA GLY A 89 -13.70 18.30 2.45
C GLY A 89 -13.53 17.26 3.55
N LEU A 90 -13.26 16.00 3.19
CA LEU A 90 -13.24 14.86 4.09
C LEU A 90 -11.87 14.68 4.74
N LYS A 91 -11.65 15.43 5.82
CA LYS A 91 -10.38 15.37 6.53
C LYS A 91 -10.25 14.10 7.35
N VAL A 92 -9.02 13.62 7.50
CA VAL A 92 -8.67 12.47 8.35
C VAL A 92 -7.47 12.80 9.24
N LYS A 93 -7.53 12.40 10.51
CA LYS A 93 -6.40 12.53 11.43
C LYS A 93 -5.49 11.31 11.33
N MET A 94 -4.18 11.50 11.32
CA MET A 94 -3.20 10.42 11.29
C MET A 94 -2.34 10.41 12.56
N GLU A 95 -2.13 9.22 13.14
CA GLU A 95 -1.40 9.07 14.41
C GLU A 95 -0.59 7.76 14.50
N ILE A 96 0.44 7.75 15.36
CA ILE A 96 1.10 6.53 15.82
C ILE A 96 0.59 6.23 17.23
N THR A 97 -0.01 5.07 17.47
CA THR A 97 -0.64 4.80 18.78
C THR A 97 0.33 4.26 19.84
N GLY A 98 1.36 3.52 19.42
CA GLY A 98 2.35 2.92 20.32
C GLY A 98 1.79 1.82 21.23
N GLY A 99 2.06 0.55 20.89
CA GLY A 99 1.85 -0.60 21.78
C GLY A 99 0.56 -1.40 21.56
N SER A 100 0.55 -2.63 22.13
CA SER A 100 -0.29 -3.79 21.76
C SER A 100 -1.76 -3.47 21.47
N SER A 101 -2.10 -3.36 20.19
CA SER A 101 -3.49 -3.26 19.77
C SER A 101 -3.93 -4.60 19.19
N SER A 102 -5.15 -5.01 19.52
CA SER A 102 -5.90 -6.03 18.80
C SER A 102 -6.38 -5.53 17.44
N LEU A 103 -5.76 -4.49 16.87
CA LEU A 103 -6.22 -3.73 15.70
C LEU A 103 -5.28 -3.86 14.49
N GLY A 104 -4.26 -4.72 14.55
CA GLY A 104 -3.31 -4.92 13.45
C GLY A 104 -2.16 -3.89 13.37
N GLU A 105 -1.43 -3.89 12.25
CA GLU A 105 -0.30 -2.97 12.00
C GLU A 105 -0.77 -1.53 11.75
N ALA A 106 -1.94 -1.36 11.12
CA ALA A 106 -2.64 -0.11 10.87
C ALA A 106 -4.15 -0.32 11.08
N TRP A 107 -4.89 0.78 11.30
CA TRP A 107 -6.34 0.73 11.50
C TRP A 107 -7.02 2.05 11.11
N TYR A 108 -8.31 1.96 10.77
CA TYR A 108 -9.19 3.10 10.48
C TYR A 108 -10.33 3.17 11.50
N ASP A 109 -10.56 4.37 12.05
CA ASP A 109 -11.72 4.70 12.89
C ASP A 109 -12.60 5.73 12.18
N PRO A 110 -13.85 5.38 11.81
CA PRO A 110 -14.76 6.30 11.15
C PRO A 110 -15.38 7.36 12.10
N ILE A 111 -15.21 7.23 13.43
CA ILE A 111 -15.82 8.14 14.41
C ILE A 111 -15.24 9.54 14.25
N TYR A 112 -16.11 10.55 14.13
CA TYR A 112 -15.68 11.93 13.92
C TYR A 112 -14.86 12.49 15.11
N PRO A 113 -13.68 13.09 14.87
CA PRO A 113 -13.00 13.18 13.56
C PRO A 113 -12.38 11.84 13.17
N PRO A 114 -12.59 11.37 11.92
CA PRO A 114 -12.11 10.05 11.50
C PRO A 114 -10.58 9.98 11.58
N LYS A 115 -10.06 8.79 11.87
CA LYS A 115 -8.64 8.59 12.14
C LYS A 115 -8.08 7.40 11.39
N ILE A 116 -6.81 7.53 11.03
CA ILE A 116 -5.97 6.43 10.58
C ILE A 116 -4.81 6.32 11.57
N GLY A 117 -4.69 5.17 12.20
CA GLY A 117 -3.63 4.92 13.17
C GLY A 117 -2.66 3.85 12.71
N PHE A 118 -1.40 4.02 13.09
CA PHE A 118 -0.34 3.03 12.89
C PHE A 118 0.17 2.56 14.24
N LEU A 119 0.39 1.26 14.40
CA LEU A 119 0.86 0.69 15.66
C LEU A 119 2.25 1.22 16.05
N ARG A 120 3.10 1.39 15.04
CA ARG A 120 4.49 1.86 15.13
C ARG A 120 4.90 2.55 13.82
N GLU A 121 6.03 3.22 13.82
CA GLU A 121 6.59 3.90 12.65
C GLU A 121 6.91 2.94 11.49
N ASP A 122 7.39 1.72 11.78
CA ASP A 122 7.65 0.68 10.78
C ASP A 122 6.37 0.19 10.09
N CYS A 123 5.21 0.37 10.72
CA CYS A 123 3.91 0.04 10.14
C CYS A 123 3.38 1.12 9.16
N ILE A 124 4.04 2.29 9.06
CA ILE A 124 3.75 3.29 8.03
C ILE A 124 4.36 2.78 6.71
N THR A 125 3.67 1.85 6.07
CA THR A 125 4.03 1.29 4.76
C THR A 125 3.04 1.77 3.69
N MET A 126 3.39 1.61 2.42
CA MET A 126 2.55 2.08 1.33
C MET A 126 1.21 1.34 1.26
N GLU A 127 1.26 0.03 1.41
CA GLU A 127 0.08 -0.83 1.43
C GLU A 127 -0.81 -0.54 2.64
N ASN A 128 -0.25 -0.26 3.82
CA ASN A 128 -1.04 0.10 5.00
C ASN A 128 -1.69 1.50 4.83
N VAL A 129 -0.94 2.51 4.37
CA VAL A 129 -1.51 3.85 4.13
C VAL A 129 -2.61 3.79 3.07
N LEU A 130 -2.40 3.05 1.98
CA LEU A 130 -3.41 2.87 0.93
C LEU A 130 -4.66 2.17 1.47
N HIS A 131 -4.48 1.08 2.20
CA HIS A 131 -5.56 0.29 2.78
C HIS A 131 -6.48 1.15 3.66
N GLU A 132 -5.90 1.92 4.60
CA GLU A 132 -6.70 2.73 5.50
C GLU A 132 -7.36 3.94 4.79
N LEU A 133 -6.72 4.50 3.75
CA LEU A 133 -7.34 5.52 2.90
C LEU A 133 -8.53 4.97 2.09
N LEU A 134 -8.45 3.71 1.66
CA LEU A 134 -9.55 3.02 0.98
C LEU A 134 -10.73 2.84 1.93
N HIS A 135 -10.51 2.44 3.19
CA HIS A 135 -11.56 2.42 4.21
C HIS A 135 -12.20 3.79 4.40
N HIS A 136 -11.38 4.84 4.49
CA HIS A 136 -11.89 6.20 4.64
C HIS A 136 -12.80 6.61 3.47
N TYR A 137 -12.38 6.33 2.24
CA TYR A 137 -13.18 6.55 1.04
C TYR A 137 -14.45 5.70 1.03
N ALA A 138 -14.34 4.42 1.39
CA ALA A 138 -15.42 3.45 1.36
C ALA A 138 -16.56 3.84 2.31
N MET A 139 -16.23 4.11 3.56
CA MET A 139 -17.21 4.44 4.62
C MET A 139 -17.97 5.75 4.35
N TYR A 140 -17.33 6.69 3.64
CA TYR A 140 -18.01 7.90 3.19
C TYR A 140 -18.98 7.63 2.03
N ASN A 141 -18.51 6.99 0.96
CA ASN A 141 -19.24 6.88 -0.30
C ASN A 141 -20.33 5.81 -0.31
N TYR A 142 -20.21 4.76 0.51
CA TYR A 142 -21.10 3.60 0.45
C TYR A 142 -21.81 3.37 1.78
N VAL A 143 -23.13 3.59 1.77
CA VAL A 143 -24.02 3.34 2.92
C VAL A 143 -23.89 1.91 3.47
N PRO A 144 -23.81 0.84 2.64
CA PRO A 144 -23.68 -0.53 3.17
C PRO A 144 -22.46 -0.77 4.06
N TYR A 145 -21.37 -0.03 3.84
CA TYR A 145 -20.15 -0.13 4.65
C TYR A 145 -20.31 0.63 5.96
N ARG A 146 -20.90 1.82 5.91
CA ARG A 146 -21.19 2.65 7.09
C ARG A 146 -22.16 1.98 8.07
N ASP A 147 -23.19 1.33 7.53
CA ASP A 147 -24.22 0.67 8.34
C ASP A 147 -23.76 -0.70 8.87
N GLY A 148 -22.53 -1.10 8.53
CA GLY A 148 -21.91 -2.32 9.02
C GLY A 148 -22.66 -3.59 8.64
N VAL A 149 -23.29 -3.61 7.45
CA VAL A 149 -24.10 -4.75 7.00
C VAL A 149 -23.22 -5.99 6.77
N ILE A 150 -22.05 -5.84 6.14
CA ILE A 150 -21.08 -6.93 5.94
C ILE A 150 -19.61 -6.47 6.09
N PRO A 151 -19.15 -5.93 7.25
CA PRO A 151 -17.84 -5.30 7.37
C PRO A 151 -16.65 -6.19 7.04
N ALA A 152 -16.69 -7.50 7.25
CA ALA A 152 -15.55 -8.34 6.87
C ALA A 152 -15.47 -8.58 5.35
N CYS A 153 -16.58 -8.48 4.62
CA CYS A 153 -16.52 -8.51 3.16
C CYS A 153 -16.01 -7.16 2.62
N GLU A 154 -16.30 -6.05 3.30
CA GLU A 154 -15.70 -4.74 3.01
C GLU A 154 -14.20 -4.75 3.29
N GLU A 155 -13.78 -5.18 4.47
CA GLU A 155 -12.38 -5.42 4.83
C GLU A 155 -11.67 -6.29 3.78
N TYR A 156 -12.27 -7.43 3.41
CA TYR A 156 -11.71 -8.29 2.38
C TYR A 156 -11.60 -7.58 1.02
N GLU A 157 -12.61 -6.80 0.65
CA GLU A 157 -12.59 -6.02 -0.58
C GLU A 157 -11.48 -4.96 -0.59
N VAL A 158 -11.32 -4.23 0.51
CA VAL A 158 -10.25 -3.23 0.68
C VAL A 158 -8.88 -3.88 0.58
N ARG A 159 -8.68 -5.06 1.19
CA ARG A 159 -7.45 -5.85 1.06
C ARG A 159 -7.15 -6.25 -0.38
N VAL A 160 -8.15 -6.78 -1.09
CA VAL A 160 -8.00 -7.16 -2.51
C VAL A 160 -7.69 -5.94 -3.37
N LEU A 161 -8.37 -4.81 -3.15
CA LEU A 161 -8.12 -3.59 -3.92
C LEU A 161 -6.73 -3.00 -3.63
N THR A 162 -6.29 -3.05 -2.38
CA THR A 162 -4.93 -2.69 -1.99
C THR A 162 -3.92 -3.53 -2.78
N ASP A 163 -4.08 -4.85 -2.78
CA ASP A 163 -3.21 -5.77 -3.51
C ASP A 163 -3.21 -5.50 -5.03
N VAL A 164 -4.38 -5.20 -5.62
CA VAL A 164 -4.48 -4.89 -7.06
C VAL A 164 -3.70 -3.61 -7.40
N ILE A 165 -3.86 -2.54 -6.62
CA ILE A 165 -3.18 -1.25 -6.87
C ILE A 165 -1.68 -1.41 -6.62
N MET A 166 -1.29 -2.04 -5.51
CA MET A 166 0.11 -2.28 -5.17
C MET A 166 0.79 -3.16 -6.23
N GLN A 167 0.16 -4.26 -6.66
CA GLN A 167 0.73 -5.12 -7.70
C GLN A 167 0.80 -4.41 -9.05
N LYS A 168 -0.13 -3.52 -9.37
CA LYS A 168 -0.14 -2.78 -10.65
C LYS A 168 0.97 -1.74 -10.75
N TYR A 169 1.22 -1.01 -9.67
CA TYR A 169 2.12 0.16 -9.70
C TYR A 169 3.44 -0.06 -8.96
N CYS A 170 3.49 -1.04 -8.07
CA CYS A 170 4.60 -1.34 -7.18
C CYS A 170 5.06 -2.80 -7.29
N ALA A 171 4.88 -3.44 -8.45
CA ALA A 171 5.29 -4.85 -8.68
C ALA A 171 6.76 -5.16 -8.35
N ASN A 172 7.63 -4.13 -8.39
CA ASN A 172 9.05 -4.24 -8.08
C ASN A 172 9.40 -3.79 -6.65
N CYS A 173 8.41 -3.40 -5.85
CA CYS A 173 8.58 -3.03 -4.45
C CYS A 173 8.38 -4.26 -3.56
N ASP A 174 9.05 -4.27 -2.41
CA ASP A 174 8.76 -5.24 -1.36
C ASP A 174 7.52 -4.78 -0.58
N PHE A 175 6.36 -5.35 -0.89
CA PHE A 175 5.11 -5.12 -0.17
C PHE A 175 4.46 -6.45 0.19
N LYS A 176 3.67 -6.45 1.27
CA LYS A 176 2.92 -7.63 1.71
C LYS A 176 1.53 -7.63 1.09
N TYR A 177 1.16 -8.73 0.43
CA TYR A 177 -0.22 -8.97 0.05
C TYR A 177 -1.09 -9.10 1.30
N GLN A 178 -2.17 -8.33 1.35
CA GLN A 178 -3.08 -8.27 2.50
C GLN A 178 -4.33 -9.12 2.29
N GLY A 179 -4.75 -9.35 1.05
CA GLY A 179 -5.93 -10.12 0.69
C GLY A 179 -5.70 -11.63 0.66
N MET A 180 -4.46 -12.08 0.65
CA MET A 180 -4.14 -13.48 1.00
C MET A 180 -2.76 -13.57 1.63
N SER A 181 -2.66 -14.30 2.74
CA SER A 181 -1.37 -14.58 3.37
C SER A 181 -0.64 -15.71 2.64
N PRO A 182 0.71 -15.67 2.54
CA PRO A 182 1.50 -16.81 2.08
C PRO A 182 1.23 -18.12 2.84
N ASP A 183 0.79 -18.01 4.09
CA ASP A 183 0.43 -19.15 4.94
C ASP A 183 -0.80 -19.93 4.44
N GLU A 184 -1.59 -19.38 3.51
CA GLU A 184 -2.71 -20.08 2.84
C GLU A 184 -2.23 -21.11 1.80
N GLY A 185 -0.91 -21.24 1.63
CA GLY A 185 -0.28 -22.36 0.92
C GLY A 185 -0.71 -22.46 -0.54
N LEU A 186 -1.45 -23.52 -0.88
CA LEU A 186 -1.84 -23.84 -2.26
C LEU A 186 -2.73 -22.78 -2.92
N PHE A 187 -3.36 -21.90 -2.15
CA PHE A 187 -4.22 -20.84 -2.68
C PHE A 187 -3.50 -19.51 -2.92
N TYR A 188 -2.32 -19.30 -2.31
CA TYR A 188 -1.60 -18.03 -2.39
C TYR A 188 -1.16 -17.69 -3.82
N GLN A 189 -0.51 -18.63 -4.52
CA GLN A 189 -0.10 -18.38 -5.91
C GLN A 189 -1.30 -18.19 -6.86
N PRO A 190 -2.35 -19.04 -6.82
CA PRO A 190 -3.57 -18.80 -7.60
C PRO A 190 -4.23 -17.44 -7.33
N TYR A 191 -4.18 -16.95 -6.08
CA TYR A 191 -4.65 -15.61 -5.74
C TYR A 191 -3.84 -14.52 -6.44
N ILE A 192 -2.50 -14.60 -6.39
CA ILE A 192 -1.63 -13.65 -7.11
C ILE A 192 -1.88 -13.69 -8.62
N ASP A 193 -2.05 -14.89 -9.20
CA ASP A 193 -2.36 -15.04 -10.62
C ASP A 193 -3.71 -14.38 -10.96
N TRP A 194 -4.69 -14.49 -10.07
CA TRP A 194 -5.96 -13.79 -10.19
C TRP A 194 -5.80 -12.27 -10.12
N ILE A 195 -5.04 -11.72 -9.18
CA ILE A 195 -4.73 -10.28 -9.10
C ILE A 195 -4.09 -9.79 -10.41
N ASN A 196 -3.11 -10.51 -10.94
CA ASN A 196 -2.48 -10.18 -12.22
C ASN A 196 -3.47 -10.22 -13.39
N ASN A 197 -4.40 -11.18 -13.40
CA ASN A 197 -5.47 -11.22 -14.39
C ASN A 197 -6.41 -10.01 -14.28
N LEU A 198 -6.78 -9.59 -13.06
CA LEU A 198 -7.62 -8.40 -12.85
C LEU A 198 -6.98 -7.13 -13.42
N ILE A 199 -5.68 -6.94 -13.18
CA ILE A 199 -4.92 -5.79 -13.67
C ILE A 199 -4.96 -5.72 -15.21
N ASN A 200 -4.67 -6.86 -15.86
CA ASN A 200 -4.50 -6.97 -17.31
C ASN A 200 -5.82 -7.08 -18.08
N THR A 201 -6.94 -7.29 -17.40
CA THR A 201 -8.24 -7.44 -18.04
C THR A 201 -8.74 -6.10 -18.59
N SER A 202 -9.07 -6.09 -19.89
CA SER A 202 -9.64 -4.94 -20.62
C SER A 202 -11.17 -4.90 -20.59
N SER A 203 -11.83 -6.03 -20.33
CA SER A 203 -13.28 -6.18 -20.23
C SER A 203 -13.67 -6.88 -18.94
N PHE A 204 -14.44 -6.21 -18.08
CA PHE A 204 -14.89 -6.81 -16.83
C PHE A 204 -15.96 -7.86 -17.05
N ASP A 205 -15.70 -9.05 -16.54
CA ASP A 205 -16.76 -10.00 -16.26
C ASP A 205 -17.03 -10.00 -14.75
N LYS A 206 -18.10 -9.28 -14.35
CA LYS A 206 -18.55 -9.19 -12.95
C LYS A 206 -18.85 -10.56 -12.35
N PHE A 207 -19.28 -11.51 -13.16
CA PHE A 207 -19.60 -12.87 -12.72
C PHE A 207 -18.33 -13.67 -12.42
N LEU A 208 -17.35 -13.65 -13.33
CA LEU A 208 -16.06 -14.32 -13.11
C LEU A 208 -15.29 -13.70 -11.94
N PHE A 209 -15.31 -12.36 -11.82
CA PHE A 209 -14.78 -11.67 -10.66
C PHE A 209 -15.42 -12.16 -9.37
N GLY A 210 -16.76 -12.21 -9.33
CA GLY A 210 -17.49 -12.64 -8.15
C GLY A 210 -17.17 -14.07 -7.73
N ILE A 211 -16.89 -14.97 -8.66
CA ILE A 211 -16.51 -16.36 -8.36
C ILE A 211 -15.16 -16.40 -7.63
N GLU A 212 -14.12 -15.79 -8.19
CA GLU A 212 -12.78 -15.83 -7.59
C GLU A 212 -12.73 -15.03 -6.28
N PHE A 213 -13.41 -13.88 -6.21
CA PHE A 213 -13.54 -13.10 -4.97
C PHE A 213 -14.17 -13.92 -3.85
N LYS A 214 -15.28 -14.63 -4.13
CA LYS A 214 -15.94 -15.52 -3.16
C LYS A 214 -15.02 -16.66 -2.73
N LYS A 215 -14.36 -17.30 -3.69
CA LYS A 215 -13.47 -18.43 -3.47
C LYS A 215 -12.32 -18.05 -2.54
N TYR A 216 -11.60 -16.97 -2.84
CA TYR A 216 -10.46 -16.55 -2.03
C TYR A 216 -10.88 -15.89 -0.72
N GLY A 217 -11.94 -15.08 -0.72
CA GLY A 217 -12.47 -14.42 0.48
C GLY A 217 -12.94 -15.41 1.54
N THR A 218 -13.52 -16.54 1.13
CA THR A 218 -13.97 -17.60 2.04
C THR A 218 -12.83 -18.15 2.91
N PHE A 219 -11.62 -18.28 2.35
CA PHE A 219 -10.45 -18.70 3.13
C PHE A 219 -9.99 -17.62 4.11
N CYS A 220 -10.09 -16.36 3.70
CA CYS A 220 -9.64 -15.22 4.49
C CYS A 220 -10.60 -14.84 5.63
N ILE A 221 -11.91 -15.10 5.50
CA ILE A 221 -12.93 -14.80 6.53
C ILE A 221 -12.54 -15.33 7.91
N ARG A 222 -11.93 -16.52 7.98
CA ARG A 222 -11.55 -17.13 9.27
C ARG A 222 -10.53 -16.28 10.04
N ARG A 223 -9.66 -15.54 9.33
CA ARG A 223 -8.66 -14.64 9.93
C ARG A 223 -9.23 -13.25 10.23
N LEU A 224 -10.18 -12.78 9.41
CA LEU A 224 -10.83 -11.47 9.62
C LEU A 224 -11.71 -11.47 10.88
N VAL A 225 -12.39 -12.59 11.16
CA VAL A 225 -13.20 -12.75 12.39
C VAL A 225 -12.33 -12.74 13.66
N THR A 226 -11.06 -13.14 13.60
CA THR A 226 -10.17 -13.21 14.77
C THR A 226 -9.39 -11.93 15.03
N ASN A 227 -9.15 -11.11 14.01
CA ASN A 227 -8.28 -9.94 14.14
C ASN A 227 -9.06 -8.62 14.33
N ASP A 228 -10.27 -8.49 13.78
CA ASP A 228 -10.93 -7.18 13.70
C ASP A 228 -12.30 -7.10 14.41
N ARG A 229 -12.73 -8.14 15.16
CA ARG A 229 -14.04 -8.11 15.88
C ARG A 229 -14.12 -8.85 17.22
N PRO A 230 -15.08 -8.44 18.09
CA PRO A 230 -15.63 -9.28 19.14
C PRO A 230 -16.44 -10.45 18.55
N ILE A 231 -16.35 -11.62 19.21
CA ILE A 231 -16.76 -12.98 18.84
C ILE A 231 -18.24 -13.18 18.37
N SER A 232 -19.09 -12.15 18.37
CA SER A 232 -20.54 -12.30 18.20
C SER A 232 -21.06 -12.42 16.76
N ASP A 233 -20.28 -12.08 15.73
CA ASP A 233 -20.70 -12.19 14.32
C ASP A 233 -19.75 -13.09 13.54
N VAL A 234 -19.97 -14.41 13.64
CA VAL A 234 -19.23 -15.38 12.82
C VAL A 234 -19.71 -15.25 11.38
N LEU A 235 -18.93 -14.60 10.52
CA LEU A 235 -19.20 -14.62 9.09
C LEU A 235 -19.09 -16.04 8.55
N ASN A 236 -19.95 -16.33 7.58
CA ASN A 236 -19.99 -17.60 6.88
C ASN A 236 -19.85 -17.37 5.36
N GLU A 237 -19.52 -18.44 4.64
CA GLU A 237 -19.28 -18.39 3.19
C GLU A 237 -20.47 -17.82 2.41
N ASN A 238 -21.71 -17.95 2.92
CA ASN A 238 -22.89 -17.42 2.25
C ASN A 238 -23.00 -15.90 2.32
N ASP A 239 -22.29 -15.24 3.23
CA ASP A 239 -22.31 -13.78 3.33
C ASP A 239 -21.67 -13.17 2.07
N PHE A 240 -20.66 -13.83 1.50
CA PHE A 240 -20.10 -13.45 0.20
C PHE A 240 -21.06 -13.68 -0.97
N ASN A 241 -22.02 -14.61 -0.87
CA ASN A 241 -22.90 -14.93 -1.99
C ASN A 241 -23.76 -13.74 -2.41
N TYR A 242 -24.14 -12.91 -1.44
CA TYR A 242 -24.96 -11.72 -1.62
C TYR A 242 -24.15 -10.41 -1.63
N TYR A 243 -22.85 -10.48 -1.32
CA TYR A 243 -21.98 -9.32 -1.30
C TYR A 243 -21.70 -8.81 -2.73
N ILE A 244 -21.77 -7.48 -2.89
CA ILE A 244 -21.45 -6.80 -4.14
C ILE A 244 -20.18 -5.97 -3.90
N PRO A 245 -19.10 -6.20 -4.67
CA PRO A 245 -17.82 -5.53 -4.49
C PRO A 245 -17.83 -4.14 -5.15
N LEU A 246 -18.31 -3.13 -4.42
CA LEU A 246 -18.54 -1.77 -4.95
C LEU A 246 -17.24 -0.98 -5.18
N LEU A 247 -16.23 -1.15 -4.33
CA LEU A 247 -14.93 -0.48 -4.48
C LEU A 247 -14.17 -1.01 -5.67
N LEU A 248 -14.08 -2.33 -5.81
CA LEU A 248 -13.40 -2.96 -6.95
C LEU A 248 -14.12 -2.61 -8.26
N GLU A 249 -15.45 -2.54 -8.27
CA GLU A 249 -16.21 -2.05 -9.42
C GLU A 249 -15.83 -0.59 -9.76
N THR A 250 -15.82 0.29 -8.77
CA THR A 250 -15.50 1.72 -8.97
C THR A 250 -14.07 1.92 -9.46
N PHE A 251 -13.09 1.30 -8.80
CA PHE A 251 -11.68 1.51 -9.09
C PHE A 251 -11.25 0.86 -10.41
N LEU A 252 -11.78 -0.32 -10.73
CA LEU A 252 -11.40 -1.03 -11.95
C LEU A 252 -12.17 -0.58 -13.19
N PHE A 253 -13.32 0.10 -13.07
CA PHE A 253 -14.15 0.47 -14.22
C PHE A 253 -14.43 1.95 -14.35
N ASP A 254 -14.82 2.61 -13.26
CA ASP A 254 -15.15 4.03 -13.30
C ASP A 254 -13.88 4.90 -13.24
N PHE A 255 -12.90 4.47 -12.45
CA PHE A 255 -11.62 5.17 -12.36
C PHE A 255 -10.64 4.77 -13.46
N LYS A 256 -10.87 3.66 -14.17
CA LYS A 256 -10.05 3.21 -15.32
C LYS A 256 -10.39 3.93 -16.63
N ARG A 257 -11.55 4.61 -16.72
CA ARG A 257 -12.00 5.43 -17.86
C ARG A 257 -11.68 6.91 -17.70
#